data_AF-A0AAP0S826-F1
#
_entry.id   AF-A0AAP0S826-F1
#
_cell.length_a   1.000
_cell.length_b   1.000
_cell.length_c   1.000
_cell.angle_alpha   90.00
_cell.angle_beta   90.00
_cell.angle_gamma   90.00
#
_symmetry.space_group_name_H-M   'P 1'
#
loop_
_entity.id
_entity.type
_entity.pdbx_description
1 polymer ?
#
loop_
_entity_poly.entity_id
_entity_poly.type
_entity_poly.pdbx_seq_one_letter_code
_entity_poly.pdbx_strand_id
1 'polypeptide(L)'
;MALSTSTTTVTATIIFSLILLLLPNSYSSELIIDSSSSVPKSDIDLLEFPLNLEYLEAEFFLWGSLGYGLDIVAPNLTMGGPPPVGARRAKLDNFTRDVIRQFAFQEVGHLRAIKNTVKGFPRPLLNFSVASFATIMDNAFGQSLKPPFDPYASSLNFLLASYVVPYVGLTGYVGANPKLQGAVSKKLCSTLIYHL
;
A
#
# COMPACT_ATOMS: atom_id res chain seq x y z
N MET A 1 -66.55 -34.29 8.72
CA MET A 1 -65.53 -34.07 7.67
C MET A 1 -64.94 -32.69 7.91
N ALA A 2 -63.69 -32.64 8.35
CA ALA A 2 -62.96 -31.42 8.64
C ALA A 2 -62.54 -30.70 7.35
N LEU A 3 -62.39 -29.38 7.39
CA LEU A 3 -61.10 -28.77 7.03
C LEU A 3 -60.98 -27.37 7.66
N SER A 4 -60.14 -27.29 8.68
CA SER A 4 -59.64 -26.06 9.28
C SER A 4 -58.60 -25.44 8.34
N THR A 5 -58.91 -24.31 7.71
CA THR A 5 -57.97 -23.58 6.83
C THR A 5 -57.60 -22.19 7.35
N SER A 6 -57.99 -21.83 8.57
CA SER A 6 -57.73 -20.50 9.14
C SER A 6 -56.43 -20.41 9.98
N THR A 7 -55.92 -21.54 10.49
CA THR A 7 -54.75 -21.54 11.38
C THR A 7 -53.41 -21.53 10.66
N THR A 8 -53.32 -21.99 9.40
CA THR A 8 -52.06 -22.04 8.63
C THR A 8 -51.64 -20.69 8.06
N THR A 9 -52.58 -19.79 7.76
CA THR A 9 -52.26 -18.45 7.24
C THR A 9 -51.79 -17.49 8.33
N VAL A 10 -52.34 -17.60 9.54
CA VAL A 10 -51.96 -16.77 10.69
C VAL A 10 -50.60 -17.18 11.27
N THR A 11 -50.26 -18.46 11.26
CA THR A 11 -48.92 -18.92 11.71
C THR A 11 -47.82 -18.54 10.72
N ALA A 12 -48.09 -18.58 9.42
CA ALA A 12 -47.14 -18.18 8.40
C ALA A 12 -46.78 -16.69 8.44
N THR A 13 -47.74 -15.81 8.73
CA THR A 13 -47.51 -14.36 8.83
C THR A 13 -46.75 -13.95 10.10
N ILE A 14 -46.97 -14.68 11.20
CA ILE A 14 -46.23 -14.48 12.46
C ILE A 14 -44.78 -14.94 12.31
N ILE A 15 -44.53 -16.09 11.65
CA ILE A 15 -43.17 -16.59 11.39
C ILE A 15 -42.41 -15.65 10.46
N PHE A 16 -43.05 -15.11 9.41
CA PHE A 16 -42.41 -14.14 8.51
C PHE A 16 -42.06 -12.82 9.24
N SER A 17 -42.95 -12.34 10.12
CA SER A 17 -42.67 -11.16 10.95
C SER A 17 -41.56 -11.41 11.97
N LEU A 18 -41.50 -12.60 12.57
CA LEU A 18 -40.46 -12.96 13.54
C LEU A 18 -39.09 -13.15 12.86
N ILE A 19 -39.05 -13.64 11.61
CA ILE A 19 -37.83 -13.71 10.79
C ILE A 19 -37.35 -12.30 10.40
N LEU A 20 -38.25 -11.35 10.13
CA LEU A 20 -37.88 -9.93 9.94
C LEU A 20 -37.32 -9.27 11.22
N LEU A 21 -37.79 -9.69 12.39
CA LEU A 21 -37.34 -9.19 13.70
C LEU A 21 -36.04 -9.85 14.21
N LEU A 22 -35.70 -11.05 13.71
CA LEU A 22 -34.52 -11.83 14.09
C LEU A 22 -33.39 -11.79 13.05
N LEU A 23 -33.63 -11.22 11.87
CA LEU A 23 -32.52 -10.69 11.08
C LEU A 23 -31.85 -9.65 11.98
N PRO A 24 -30.55 -9.75 12.26
CA PRO A 24 -29.86 -8.59 12.79
C PRO A 24 -30.24 -7.46 11.83
N ASN A 25 -30.69 -6.34 12.37
CA ASN A 25 -30.66 -5.10 11.62
C ASN A 25 -29.19 -4.95 11.20
N SER A 26 -28.85 -5.52 10.04
CA SER A 26 -27.88 -4.97 9.14
C SER A 26 -28.48 -3.62 8.81
N TYR A 27 -28.31 -2.69 9.74
CA TYR A 27 -27.94 -1.35 9.41
C TYR A 27 -26.72 -1.53 8.50
N SER A 28 -26.98 -1.78 7.22
CA SER A 28 -26.47 -0.88 6.21
C SER A 28 -26.93 0.49 6.68
N SER A 29 -26.20 1.05 7.65
CA SER A 29 -26.11 2.48 7.75
C SER A 29 -25.73 2.82 6.32
N GLU A 30 -26.62 3.52 5.62
CA GLU A 30 -26.10 4.46 4.64
C GLU A 30 -24.94 5.10 5.38
N LEU A 31 -23.72 4.83 4.91
CA LEU A 31 -22.58 5.60 5.32
C LEU A 31 -23.05 7.01 5.00
N ILE A 32 -23.53 7.70 6.03
CA ILE A 32 -23.43 9.13 6.12
C ILE A 32 -21.92 9.28 5.99
N ILE A 33 -21.48 9.39 4.74
CA ILE A 33 -20.20 9.96 4.40
C ILE A 33 -20.41 11.38 4.88
N ASP A 34 -20.21 11.57 6.18
CA ASP A 34 -19.83 12.84 6.70
C ASP A 34 -18.59 13.17 5.88
N SER A 35 -18.84 14.01 4.86
CA SER A 35 -17.86 14.52 3.92
C SER A 35 -16.82 15.41 4.63
N SER A 36 -16.81 15.37 5.96
CA SER A 36 -15.82 15.98 6.83
C SER A 36 -15.41 15.09 8.02
N SER A 37 -15.43 13.75 7.93
CA SER A 37 -14.75 12.96 8.96
C SER A 37 -13.23 13.17 8.84
N SER A 38 -12.75 14.23 9.50
CA SER A 38 -11.33 14.55 9.61
C SER A 38 -10.61 13.31 10.11
N VAL A 39 -9.54 12.91 9.42
CA VAL A 39 -8.67 11.82 9.86
C VAL A 39 -8.30 12.08 11.33
N PRO A 40 -8.59 11.16 12.27
CA PRO A 40 -8.23 11.34 13.67
C PRO A 40 -6.75 11.67 13.78
N LYS A 41 -6.37 12.60 14.65
CA LYS A 41 -4.96 13.01 14.77
C LYS A 41 -4.02 11.82 15.06
N SER A 42 -4.50 10.84 15.82
CA SER A 42 -3.78 9.58 16.08
C SER A 42 -3.56 8.73 14.83
N ASP A 43 -4.46 8.82 13.84
CA ASP A 43 -4.37 8.05 12.60
C ASP A 43 -3.43 8.72 11.59
N ILE A 44 -3.24 10.05 11.67
CA ILE A 44 -2.33 10.79 10.78
C ILE A 44 -0.93 10.20 10.86
N ASP A 45 -0.37 10.09 12.07
CA ASP A 45 1.00 9.56 12.26
C ASP A 45 1.12 8.11 11.75
N LEU A 46 0.07 7.31 11.92
CA LEU A 46 0.01 5.91 11.47
C LEU A 46 -0.08 5.80 9.94
N LEU A 47 -0.72 6.75 9.26
CA LEU A 47 -0.82 6.81 7.80
C LEU A 47 0.37 7.49 7.14
N GLU A 48 1.06 8.39 7.86
CA GLU A 48 2.26 9.05 7.35
C GLU A 48 3.48 8.13 7.45
N PHE A 49 3.59 7.25 8.44
CA PHE A 49 4.73 6.32 8.53
C PHE A 49 4.97 5.51 7.24
N PRO A 50 3.96 4.84 6.64
CA PRO A 50 4.11 4.13 5.38
C PRO A 50 4.54 5.00 4.20
N LEU A 51 4.32 6.32 4.23
CA LEU A 51 4.72 7.23 3.15
C LEU A 51 6.23 7.18 2.87
N ASN A 52 7.07 6.88 3.88
CA ASN A 52 8.50 6.66 3.69
C ASN A 52 8.79 5.48 2.75
N LEU A 53 8.00 4.42 2.89
CA LEU A 53 8.14 3.15 2.17
C LEU A 53 7.62 3.32 0.74
N GLU A 54 6.51 4.01 0.57
CA GLU A 54 5.99 4.37 -0.74
C GLU A 54 6.98 5.22 -1.55
N TYR A 55 7.68 6.17 -0.92
CA TYR A 55 8.75 6.90 -1.61
C TYR A 55 9.92 6.00 -1.98
N LEU A 56 10.32 5.11 -1.06
CA LEU A 56 11.42 4.16 -1.28
C LEU A 56 11.12 3.25 -2.49
N GLU A 57 9.93 2.67 -2.53
CA GLU A 57 9.51 1.73 -3.57
C GLU A 57 9.27 2.45 -4.91
N ALA A 58 8.51 3.55 -4.90
CA ALA A 58 8.25 4.33 -6.12
C ALA A 58 9.55 4.79 -6.78
N GLU A 59 10.48 5.39 -6.03
CA GLU A 59 11.75 5.82 -6.60
C GLU A 59 12.58 4.63 -7.10
N PHE A 60 12.68 3.55 -6.32
CA PHE A 60 13.48 2.39 -6.71
C PHE A 60 12.98 1.77 -8.02
N PHE A 61 11.67 1.55 -8.15
CA PHE A 61 11.08 0.94 -9.34
C PHE A 61 11.05 1.88 -10.55
N LEU A 62 10.78 3.18 -10.35
CA LEU A 62 10.84 4.19 -11.41
C LEU A 62 12.25 4.29 -12.00
N TRP A 63 13.27 4.45 -11.15
CA TRP A 63 14.65 4.50 -11.61
C TRP A 63 15.07 3.19 -12.26
N GLY A 64 14.76 2.04 -11.66
CA GLY A 64 15.12 0.72 -12.20
C GLY A 64 14.56 0.49 -13.61
N SER A 65 13.29 0.83 -13.86
CA SER A 65 12.61 0.57 -15.13
C SER A 65 12.80 1.66 -16.18
N LEU A 66 12.71 2.94 -15.79
CA LEU A 66 12.69 4.10 -16.68
C LEU A 66 14.02 4.85 -16.72
N GLY A 67 14.76 4.87 -15.62
CA GLY A 67 15.98 5.66 -15.46
C GLY A 67 15.76 7.09 -14.98
N TYR A 68 14.58 7.38 -14.42
CA TYR A 68 14.25 8.64 -13.76
C TYR A 68 13.13 8.41 -12.73
N GLY A 69 13.01 9.30 -11.76
CA GLY A 69 12.13 9.16 -10.59
C GLY A 69 10.89 10.06 -10.57
N LEU A 70 10.40 10.35 -9.37
CA LEU A 70 9.20 11.15 -9.15
C LEU A 70 9.33 12.59 -9.66
N ASP A 71 10.54 13.14 -9.73
CA ASP A 71 10.80 14.49 -10.25
C ASP A 71 10.31 14.68 -11.69
N ILE A 72 10.18 13.58 -12.45
CA ILE A 72 9.63 13.59 -13.81
C ILE A 72 8.21 13.01 -13.84
N VAL A 73 7.97 11.87 -13.18
CA VAL A 73 6.70 11.15 -13.29
C VAL A 73 5.56 11.83 -12.53
N ALA A 74 5.84 12.38 -11.35
CA ALA A 74 4.84 12.98 -10.49
C ALA A 74 5.50 14.03 -9.55
N PRO A 75 6.03 15.15 -10.09
CA PRO A 75 6.86 16.08 -9.32
C PRO A 75 6.13 16.69 -8.12
N ASN A 76 4.82 16.86 -8.21
CA ASN A 76 3.97 17.33 -7.12
C ASN A 76 4.01 16.40 -5.90
N LEU A 77 4.21 15.09 -6.10
CA LEU A 77 4.30 14.13 -5.00
C LEU A 77 5.61 14.24 -4.24
N THR A 78 6.66 14.86 -4.77
CA THR A 78 7.94 15.04 -4.04
C THR A 78 7.85 16.08 -2.93
N MET A 79 6.92 17.04 -3.05
CA MET A 79 6.82 18.26 -2.22
C MET A 79 8.16 19.00 -2.05
N GLY A 80 9.00 18.99 -3.08
CA GLY A 80 10.32 19.65 -3.05
C GLY A 80 11.40 18.88 -2.28
N GLY A 81 11.14 17.64 -1.88
CA GLY A 81 12.15 16.76 -1.29
C GLY A 81 13.31 16.48 -2.28
N PRO A 82 14.53 16.22 -1.79
CA PRO A 82 15.69 16.03 -2.65
C PRO A 82 15.59 14.74 -3.50
N PRO A 83 16.18 14.71 -4.71
CA PRO A 83 16.25 13.51 -5.53
C PRO A 83 17.08 12.41 -4.84
N PRO A 84 16.80 11.12 -5.13
CA PRO A 84 17.58 10.04 -4.56
C PRO A 84 19.03 10.05 -5.06
N VAL A 85 19.95 9.52 -4.25
CA VAL A 85 21.36 9.35 -4.62
C VAL A 85 21.64 7.92 -5.07
N GLY A 86 22.49 7.76 -6.08
CA GLY A 86 22.93 6.44 -6.57
C GLY A 86 21.90 5.67 -7.39
N ALA A 87 20.68 6.18 -7.52
CA ALA A 87 19.62 5.60 -8.34
C ALA A 87 20.01 5.62 -9.82
N ARG A 88 19.77 4.52 -10.53
CA ARG A 88 20.03 4.42 -11.97
C ARG A 88 19.12 3.39 -12.63
N ARG A 89 19.09 3.42 -13.96
CA ARG A 89 18.40 2.40 -14.75
C ARG A 89 19.08 1.05 -14.60
N ALA A 90 18.28 0.02 -14.30
CA ALA A 90 18.76 -1.35 -14.19
C ALA A 90 18.85 -2.01 -15.58
N LYS A 91 19.76 -2.97 -15.71
CA LYS A 91 19.87 -3.82 -16.92
C LYS A 91 18.81 -4.92 -16.89
N LEU A 92 17.57 -4.52 -17.19
CA LEU A 92 16.40 -5.40 -17.22
C LEU A 92 16.11 -5.88 -18.65
N ASP A 93 15.78 -7.15 -18.79
CA ASP A 93 15.12 -7.66 -20.01
C ASP A 93 13.74 -7.01 -20.20
N ASN A 94 13.16 -7.21 -21.39
CA ASN A 94 11.93 -6.51 -21.77
C ASN A 94 10.75 -6.86 -20.88
N PHE A 95 10.61 -8.12 -20.47
CA PHE A 95 9.51 -8.58 -19.65
C PHE A 95 9.66 -8.05 -18.22
N THR A 96 10.81 -8.27 -17.59
CA THR A 96 11.05 -7.77 -16.23
C THR A 96 10.94 -6.25 -16.17
N ARG A 97 11.45 -5.52 -17.17
CA ARG A 97 11.30 -4.06 -17.22
C ARG A 97 9.86 -3.61 -17.24
N ASP A 98 9.00 -4.32 -17.98
CA ASP A 98 7.58 -3.99 -18.04
C ASP A 98 6.89 -4.23 -16.70
N VAL A 99 7.15 -5.37 -16.05
CA VAL A 99 6.63 -5.68 -14.72
C VAL A 99 7.09 -4.64 -13.68
N ILE A 100 8.39 -4.33 -13.62
CA ILE A 100 8.92 -3.33 -12.68
C ILE A 100 8.32 -1.94 -12.95
N ARG A 101 8.01 -1.60 -14.19
CA ARG A 101 7.31 -0.34 -14.52
C ARG A 101 5.89 -0.33 -13.96
N GLN A 102 5.18 -1.46 -14.02
CA GLN A 102 3.84 -1.57 -13.45
C GLN A 102 3.88 -1.38 -11.92
N PHE A 103 4.83 -2.02 -11.22
CA PHE A 103 5.06 -1.77 -9.79
C PHE A 103 5.35 -0.30 -9.52
N ALA A 104 6.22 0.32 -10.31
CA ALA A 104 6.54 1.75 -10.17
C ALA A 104 5.29 2.65 -10.21
N PHE A 105 4.34 2.37 -11.11
CA PHE A 105 3.11 3.16 -11.20
C PHE A 105 2.09 2.84 -10.10
N GLN A 106 2.11 1.63 -9.57
CA GLN A 106 1.32 1.22 -8.41
C GLN A 106 1.72 2.04 -7.18
N GLU A 107 3.03 2.14 -6.89
CA GLU A 107 3.53 2.93 -5.76
C GLU A 107 3.31 4.44 -5.92
N VAL A 108 3.39 4.95 -7.16
CA VAL A 108 2.96 6.33 -7.45
C VAL A 108 1.46 6.53 -7.12
N GLY A 109 0.64 5.51 -7.36
CA GLY A 109 -0.76 5.46 -6.95
C GLY A 109 -0.95 5.51 -5.45
N HIS A 110 -0.18 4.71 -4.70
CA HIS A 110 -0.20 4.67 -3.24
C HIS A 110 0.21 6.00 -2.61
N LEU A 111 1.32 6.61 -3.08
CA LEU A 111 1.74 7.95 -2.67
C LEU A 111 0.60 8.96 -2.83
N ARG A 112 -0.11 8.92 -3.96
CA ARG A 112 -1.25 9.81 -4.23
C ARG A 112 -2.42 9.52 -3.28
N ALA A 113 -2.74 8.25 -3.03
CA ALA A 113 -3.84 7.86 -2.15
C ALA A 113 -3.62 8.36 -0.70
N ILE A 114 -2.39 8.21 -0.19
CA ILE A 114 -2.03 8.69 1.15
C ILE A 114 -2.06 10.23 1.19
N LYS A 115 -1.45 10.91 0.22
CA LYS A 115 -1.39 12.38 0.17
C LYS A 115 -2.73 13.08 -0.09
N ASN A 116 -3.70 12.36 -0.64
CA ASN A 116 -5.07 12.84 -0.75
C ASN A 116 -5.84 12.73 0.58
N THR A 117 -5.31 11.97 1.55
CA THR A 117 -5.96 11.68 2.83
C THR A 117 -5.31 12.43 4.00
N VAL A 118 -3.98 12.50 3.99
CA VAL A 118 -3.17 13.22 4.99
C VAL A 118 -2.23 14.20 4.30
N LYS A 119 -1.75 15.21 5.03
CA LYS A 119 -0.83 16.20 4.49
C LYS A 119 0.48 15.54 4.00
N GLY A 120 0.98 14.57 4.75
CA GLY A 120 2.24 13.92 4.46
C GLY A 120 3.44 14.86 4.60
N PHE A 121 4.60 14.36 4.18
CA PHE A 121 5.87 15.08 4.23
C PHE A 121 6.62 14.99 2.90
N PRO A 122 7.58 15.91 2.64
CA PRO A 122 8.42 15.85 1.45
C PRO A 122 9.22 14.56 1.35
N ARG A 123 9.46 14.10 0.12
CA ARG A 123 10.27 12.90 -0.15
C ARG A 123 11.59 12.99 0.66
N PRO A 124 11.92 12.00 1.50
CA PRO A 124 13.18 12.00 2.21
C PRO A 124 14.36 11.75 1.25
N LEU A 125 15.58 12.05 1.68
CA LEU A 125 16.77 11.66 0.91
C LEU A 125 16.93 10.14 0.96
N LEU A 126 16.80 9.50 -0.20
CA LEU A 126 16.93 8.05 -0.36
C LEU A 126 18.29 7.70 -0.98
N ASN A 127 18.93 6.66 -0.46
CA ASN A 127 20.21 6.18 -0.97
C ASN A 127 20.06 4.81 -1.62
N PHE A 128 20.14 4.77 -2.95
CA PHE A 128 20.09 3.57 -3.76
C PHE A 128 21.45 3.22 -4.37
N SER A 129 22.55 3.71 -3.77
CA SER A 129 23.89 3.38 -4.26
C SER A 129 24.15 1.86 -4.22
N VAL A 130 24.98 1.39 -5.15
CA VAL A 130 25.47 0.00 -5.17
C VAL A 130 26.09 -0.37 -3.81
N ALA A 131 26.81 0.55 -3.17
CA ALA A 131 27.40 0.33 -1.85
C ALA A 131 26.34 0.02 -0.78
N SER A 132 25.22 0.75 -0.76
CA SER A 132 24.13 0.52 0.19
C SER A 132 23.53 -0.89 0.03
N PHE A 133 23.24 -1.30 -1.21
CA PHE A 133 22.74 -2.65 -1.47
C PHE A 133 23.78 -3.73 -1.20
N ALA A 134 25.05 -3.49 -1.52
CA ALA A 134 26.14 -4.41 -1.19
C ALA A 134 26.24 -4.63 0.32
N THR A 135 26.17 -3.58 1.14
CA THR A 135 26.17 -3.72 2.61
C THR A 135 24.99 -4.55 3.11
N ILE A 136 23.79 -4.34 2.58
CA ILE A 136 22.61 -5.14 2.98
C ILE A 136 22.82 -6.61 2.64
N MET A 137 23.30 -6.91 1.43
CA MET A 137 23.52 -8.28 0.99
C MET A 137 24.68 -8.93 1.75
N ASP A 138 25.79 -8.23 1.96
CA ASP A 138 26.90 -8.73 2.77
C ASP A 138 26.44 -9.12 4.18
N ASN A 139 25.60 -8.30 4.81
CA ASN A 139 25.01 -8.59 6.12
C ASN A 139 24.09 -9.81 6.07
N ALA A 140 23.25 -9.93 5.04
CA ALA A 140 22.35 -11.07 4.86
C ALA A 140 23.13 -12.39 4.67
N PHE A 141 24.28 -12.34 4.01
CA PHE A 141 25.15 -13.50 3.78
C PHE A 141 26.19 -13.72 4.89
N GLY A 142 26.32 -12.79 5.85
CA GLY A 142 27.31 -12.83 6.93
C GLY A 142 28.76 -12.66 6.47
N GLN A 143 28.99 -12.23 5.23
CA GLN A 143 30.32 -12.04 4.65
C GLN A 143 30.27 -11.09 3.44
N SER A 144 31.40 -10.48 3.11
CA SER A 144 31.49 -9.66 1.90
C SER A 144 31.46 -10.47 0.61
N LEU A 145 30.51 -10.14 -0.26
CA LEU A 145 30.38 -10.76 -1.57
C LEU A 145 31.45 -10.24 -2.55
N LYS A 146 31.93 -11.13 -3.43
CA LYS A 146 32.90 -10.81 -4.48
C LYS A 146 32.42 -11.33 -5.84
N PRO A 147 32.07 -10.44 -6.79
CA PRO A 147 32.02 -8.98 -6.66
C PRO A 147 30.92 -8.51 -5.67
N PRO A 148 30.99 -7.26 -5.17
CA PRO A 148 29.91 -6.68 -4.37
C PRO A 148 28.57 -6.75 -5.10
N PHE A 149 27.49 -6.95 -4.36
CA PHE A 149 26.17 -7.02 -4.96
C PHE A 149 25.77 -5.68 -5.59
N ASP A 150 25.40 -5.74 -6.87
CA ASP A 150 24.94 -4.59 -7.64
C ASP A 150 23.48 -4.83 -8.08
N PRO A 151 22.50 -4.08 -7.55
CA PRO A 151 21.09 -4.29 -7.88
C PRO A 151 20.77 -3.97 -9.34
N TYR A 152 21.61 -3.22 -10.04
CA TYR A 152 21.36 -2.74 -11.41
C TYR A 152 21.99 -3.62 -12.49
N ALA A 153 22.78 -4.62 -12.10
CA ALA A 153 23.61 -5.39 -13.03
C ALA A 153 22.81 -6.35 -13.93
N SER A 154 21.64 -6.82 -13.49
CA SER A 154 20.80 -7.76 -14.23
C SER A 154 19.35 -7.76 -13.71
N SER A 155 18.42 -8.35 -14.47
CA SER A 155 17.05 -8.62 -14.00
C SER A 155 17.04 -9.41 -12.69
N LEU A 156 17.87 -10.45 -12.57
CA LEU A 156 17.92 -11.27 -11.36
C LEU A 156 18.39 -10.46 -10.15
N ASN A 157 19.45 -9.66 -10.30
CA ASN A 157 19.94 -8.81 -9.22
C ASN A 157 18.89 -7.78 -8.80
N PHE A 158 18.19 -7.18 -9.76
CA PHE A 158 17.16 -6.20 -9.47
C PHE A 158 15.96 -6.82 -8.75
N LEU A 159 15.56 -8.04 -9.15
CA LEU A 159 14.50 -8.79 -8.47
C LEU A 159 14.91 -9.22 -7.05
N LEU A 160 16.16 -9.64 -6.84
CA LEU A 160 16.67 -9.92 -5.49
C LEU A 160 16.67 -8.66 -4.62
N ALA A 161 17.10 -7.53 -5.18
CA ALA A 161 17.05 -6.24 -4.51
C ALA A 161 15.60 -5.80 -4.21
N SER A 162 14.65 -6.08 -5.11
CA SER A 162 13.25 -5.78 -4.90
C SER A 162 12.58 -6.66 -3.85
N TYR A 163 13.22 -7.71 -3.32
CA TYR A 163 12.71 -8.43 -2.14
C TYR A 163 13.14 -7.79 -0.82
N VAL A 164 14.20 -6.98 -0.83
CA VAL A 164 14.67 -6.25 0.36
C VAL A 164 13.70 -5.13 0.76
N VAL A 165 13.01 -4.55 -0.22
CA VAL A 165 12.20 -3.33 -0.05
C VAL A 165 10.77 -3.60 0.50
N PRO A 166 9.95 -4.51 -0.06
CA PRO A 166 8.52 -4.60 0.21
C PRO A 166 8.16 -5.22 1.56
N TYR A 167 9.06 -6.02 2.16
CA TYR A 167 8.78 -6.64 3.46
C TYR A 167 8.59 -5.58 4.55
N VAL A 168 9.21 -4.41 4.39
CA VAL A 168 9.05 -3.28 5.31
C VAL A 168 7.67 -2.62 5.11
N GLY A 169 7.20 -2.47 3.86
CA GLY A 169 5.88 -1.92 3.49
C GLY A 169 4.72 -2.62 4.20
N LEU A 170 4.68 -3.95 4.06
CA LEU A 170 3.64 -4.77 4.68
C LEU A 170 3.63 -4.65 6.21
N THR A 171 4.81 -4.60 6.85
CA THR A 171 4.88 -4.43 8.31
C THR A 171 4.35 -3.07 8.79
N GLY A 172 4.50 -2.02 7.96
CA GLY A 172 3.95 -0.70 8.24
C GLY A 172 2.43 -0.72 8.31
N TYR A 173 1.78 -1.16 7.24
CA TYR A 173 0.31 -1.16 7.17
C TYR A 173 -0.33 -2.20 8.08
N VAL A 174 0.18 -3.43 8.14
CA VAL A 174 -0.35 -4.47 9.03
C VAL A 174 -0.20 -4.06 10.50
N GLY A 175 0.91 -3.41 10.86
CA GLY A 175 1.13 -2.89 12.21
C GLY A 175 0.26 -1.66 12.56
N ALA A 176 -0.07 -0.83 11.56
CA ALA A 176 -0.92 0.33 11.73
C ALA A 176 -2.42 -0.02 11.81
N ASN A 177 -2.88 -0.96 10.99
CA ASN A 177 -4.30 -1.29 10.81
C ASN A 177 -5.09 -1.50 12.12
N PRO A 178 -4.64 -2.31 13.10
CA PRO A 178 -5.39 -2.50 14.35
C PRO A 178 -5.44 -1.25 15.24
N LYS A 179 -4.61 -0.23 14.98
CA LYS A 179 -4.54 1.01 15.76
C LYS A 179 -5.35 2.15 15.16
N LEU A 180 -5.77 2.04 13.90
CA LEU A 180 -6.57 3.06 13.22
C LEU A 180 -7.97 3.13 13.82
N GLN A 181 -8.48 4.35 13.98
CA GLN A 181 -9.80 4.58 14.57
C GLN A 181 -10.83 4.98 13.51
N GLY A 182 -10.44 5.86 12.58
CA GLY A 182 -11.30 6.45 11.57
C GLY A 182 -11.64 5.50 10.42
N ALA A 183 -12.87 5.59 9.91
CA ALA A 183 -13.33 4.78 8.78
C ALA A 183 -12.54 5.08 7.49
N VAL A 184 -12.23 6.36 7.22
CA VAL A 184 -11.41 6.78 6.08
C VAL A 184 -10.01 6.15 6.18
N SER A 185 -9.38 6.23 7.35
CA SER A 185 -8.06 5.67 7.60
C SER A 185 -8.03 4.15 7.38
N LYS A 186 -9.00 3.43 7.95
CA LYS A 186 -9.12 1.98 7.80
C LYS A 186 -9.34 1.56 6.36
N LYS A 187 -10.20 2.29 5.63
CA LYS A 187 -10.46 2.05 4.21
C LYS A 187 -9.18 2.23 3.40
N LEU A 188 -8.48 3.36 3.58
CA LEU A 188 -7.23 3.64 2.89
C LEU A 188 -6.19 2.55 3.19
N CYS A 189 -5.91 2.27 4.45
CA CYS A 189 -4.94 1.25 4.87
C CYS A 189 -5.28 -0.13 4.28
N SER A 190 -6.56 -0.52 4.31
CA SER A 190 -7.01 -1.79 3.70
C SER A 190 -6.77 -1.81 2.20
N THR A 191 -7.13 -0.73 1.48
CA THR A 191 -6.89 -0.61 0.04
C THR A 191 -5.41 -0.74 -0.29
N LEU A 192 -4.53 -0.08 0.46
CA LEU A 192 -3.08 -0.16 0.25
C LEU A 192 -2.57 -1.59 0.48
N ILE A 193 -3.02 -2.28 1.53
CA ILE A 193 -2.65 -3.69 1.79
C ILE A 193 -3.08 -4.63 0.65
N TYR A 194 -4.28 -4.47 0.10
CA TYR A 194 -4.76 -5.32 -0.99
C TYR A 194 -4.06 -5.08 -2.33
N HIS A 195 -3.33 -3.98 -2.43
CA HIS A 195 -2.59 -3.57 -3.62
C HIS A 195 -1.09 -3.50 -3.36
N LEU A 196 -0.54 -4.23 -2.39
CA LEU A 196 0.90 -4.49 -2.25
C LEU A 196 1.31 -5.80 -2.95
#